data_AF-A0AA42Y5X6-F1
#
_entry.id   AF-A0AA42Y5X6-F1
#
_cell.length_a   1.000
_cell.length_b   1.000
_cell.length_c   1.000
_cell.angle_alpha   90.00
_cell.angle_beta   90.00
_cell.angle_gamma   90.00
#
_symmetry.space_group_name_H-M   'P 1'
#
loop_
_entity.id
_entity.type
_entity.pdbx_description
1 polymer ?
#
loop_
_entity_poly.entity_id
_entity_poly.type
_entity_poly.pdbx_seq_one_letter_code
_entity_poly.pdbx_strand_id
1 'polypeptide(L)' 'MSAKAEPALGAFQAVCVELTYRVLAVNRAGQGNASGTVTAVL' A
#
# COMPACT_ATOMS: atom_id res chain seq x y z
N MET A 1 29.87 24.63 -29.62
CA MET A 1 29.83 24.53 -28.14
C MET A 1 28.58 23.77 -27.76
N SER A 2 28.71 22.50 -27.37
CA SER A 2 27.60 21.62 -27.04
C SER A 2 27.53 21.50 -25.52
N ALA A 3 26.59 22.19 -24.90
CA ALA A 3 26.25 21.96 -23.50
C ALA A 3 25.26 20.79 -23.47
N LYS A 4 25.73 19.65 -22.96
CA LYS A 4 24.93 18.47 -22.68
C LYS A 4 23.77 18.86 -21.77
N ALA A 5 22.55 18.54 -22.18
CA ALA A 5 21.41 18.55 -21.28
C ALA A 5 21.62 17.46 -20.23
N GLU A 6 21.82 17.85 -18.98
CA GLU A 6 21.73 16.94 -17.84
C GLU A 6 20.30 16.38 -17.79
N PRO A 7 20.09 15.05 -17.67
CA PRO A 7 18.77 14.52 -17.42
C PRO A 7 18.36 14.99 -16.03
N ALA A 8 17.28 15.78 -15.95
CA ALA A 8 16.62 16.08 -14.70
C ALA A 8 16.32 14.74 -13.99
N LEU A 9 16.90 14.55 -12.80
CA LEU A 9 16.51 13.48 -11.89
C LEU A 9 15.00 13.61 -11.69
N GLY A 10 14.24 12.71 -12.32
CA GLY A 10 12.78 12.72 -12.34
C GLY A 10 12.23 12.79 -10.92
N ALA A 11 11.16 13.54 -10.73
CA ALA A 11 10.45 13.65 -9.46
C ALA A 11 10.11 12.23 -8.95
N PHE A 12 10.71 11.84 -7.83
CA PHE A 12 10.29 10.65 -7.10
C PHE A 12 8.98 10.99 -6.40
N GLN A 13 7.85 10.54 -6.95
CA GLN A 13 6.57 10.65 -6.28
C GLN A 13 6.40 9.44 -5.37
N ALA A 14 6.56 9.63 -4.07
CA ALA A 14 6.09 8.66 -3.09
C ALA A 14 4.55 8.61 -3.19
N VAL A 15 4.01 7.47 -3.58
CA VAL A 15 2.56 7.23 -3.62
C VAL A 15 2.16 6.68 -2.25
N CYS A 16 1.39 7.45 -1.48
CA CYS A 16 0.76 6.93 -0.27
C CYS A 16 -0.36 5.96 -0.65
N VAL A 17 -0.31 4.72 -0.16
CA VAL A 17 -1.37 3.72 -0.40
C VAL A 17 -2.13 3.47 0.88
N GLU A 18 -3.43 3.78 0.90
CA GLU A 18 -4.32 3.43 2.01
C GLU A 18 -4.86 2.01 1.84
N LEU A 19 -4.63 1.15 2.82
CA LEU A 19 -5.08 -0.24 2.84
C LEU A 19 -6.04 -0.48 4.00
N THR A 20 -7.13 -1.19 3.72
CA THR A 20 -8.11 -1.61 4.72
C THR A 20 -8.00 -3.12 4.95
N TYR A 21 -7.79 -3.51 6.21
CA TYR A 21 -7.63 -4.91 6.62
C TYR A 21 -8.78 -5.38 7.49
N ARG A 22 -9.08 -6.69 7.39
CA ARG A 22 -9.97 -7.44 8.29
C ARG A 22 -9.39 -8.82 8.55
N VAL A 23 -9.63 -9.37 9.73
CA VAL A 23 -9.17 -10.71 10.13
C VAL A 23 -10.36 -11.64 10.29
N LEU A 24 -10.21 -12.88 9.83
CA LEU A 24 -11.21 -13.94 9.96
C LEU A 24 -10.60 -15.10 10.77
N ALA A 25 -11.30 -15.54 11.82
CA ALA A 25 -10.90 -16.75 12.55
C ALA A 25 -11.44 -18.00 11.82
N VAL A 26 -10.64 -19.06 11.74
CA VAL A 26 -11.02 -20.31 11.06
C VAL A 26 -10.77 -21.50 11.98
N ASN A 27 -11.73 -22.42 12.05
CA ASN A 27 -11.58 -23.69 12.76
C ASN A 27 -12.22 -24.85 11.96
N ARG A 28 -12.30 -26.04 12.55
CA ARG A 28 -12.89 -27.23 11.88
C ARG A 28 -14.37 -27.08 11.51
N ALA A 29 -15.11 -26.21 12.19
CA ALA A 29 -16.53 -25.95 11.90
C ALA A 29 -16.73 -24.91 10.79
N GLY A 30 -15.70 -24.10 10.49
CA GLY A 30 -15.72 -23.12 9.41
C GLY A 30 -15.07 -21.79 9.78
N GLN A 31 -15.52 -20.72 9.11
CA GLN A 31 -15.07 -19.35 9.34
C GLN A 31 -15.99 -18.63 10.33
N GLY A 32 -15.39 -17.93 11.29
CA GLY A 32 -16.09 -16.97 12.13
C GLY A 32 -16.32 -15.63 11.43
N ASN A 33 -17.00 -14.72 12.12
CA ASN A 33 -17.24 -13.37 11.61
C ASN A 33 -15.94 -12.60 11.42
N ALA A 34 -15.92 -11.68 10.46
CA ALA A 34 -14.80 -10.77 10.28
C ALA A 34 -14.65 -9.83 11.49
N SER A 35 -13.41 -9.49 11.82
CA SER A 35 -13.10 -8.44 12.79
C SER A 35 -13.58 -7.06 12.33
N GLY A 36 -13.46 -6.07 13.21
CA GLY A 36 -13.47 -4.66 12.79
C GLY A 36 -12.37 -4.35 11.76
N THR A 37 -12.52 -3.23 11.07
CA THR A 37 -11.58 -2.75 10.06
C THR A 37 -10.40 -2.01 10.69
N VAL A 38 -9.21 -2.18 10.12
CA VAL A 38 -8.01 -1.39 10.41
C VAL A 38 -7.50 -0.75 9.12
N THR A 39 -7.18 0.54 9.16
CA THR A 39 -6.62 1.28 8.04
C THR A 39 -5.13 1.53 8.27
N ALA A 40 -4.29 1.27 7.26
CA ALA A 40 -2.87 1.60 7.28
C ALA A 40 -2.49 2.40 6.02
N VAL A 41 -1.53 3.31 6.15
CA VAL A 41 -0.97 4.09 5.04
C VAL A 41 0.48 3.64 4.83
N LEU A 42 0.81 3.24 3.60
CA LEU A 42 2.16 2.84 3.16
C LEU A 42 2.82 3.96 2.38
#